data_AF-A0A7V8YE37-F1
#
_entry.id   AF-A0A7V8YE37-F1
#
_cell.length_a   1.000
_cell.length_b   1.000
_cell.length_c   1.000
_cell.angle_alpha   90.00
_cell.angle_beta   90.00
_cell.angle_gamma   90.00
#
_symmetry.space_group_name_H-M   'P 1'
#
loop_
_entity.id
_entity.type
_entity.pdbx_description
1 polymer ?
#
loop_
_entity_poly.entity_id
_entity_poly.type
_entity_poly.pdbx_seq_one_letter_code
_entity_poly.pdbx_strand_id
1 'polypeptide(L)'
;MSAPFTREGQHGWSHDEGHPAGTFHTYDALDVSARFPARKVHVLVPREPPPPGGFPSLTLHDGDTVFWPGGIARKTWDAANVQSAAGAPPRVVIAVHPGDRNFEYTHADWAAGRRSWGGLAAHADYLADEILGFVSRNYPVSTRARDTAVAGAS
;
A
#
# COMPACT_ATOMS: atom_id res chain seq x y z
N MET A 1 -7.65 13.04 15.16
CA MET A 1 -7.04 12.35 16.32
C MET A 1 -6.60 10.97 15.85
N SER A 2 -5.48 10.46 16.36
CA SER A 2 -5.03 9.09 16.10
C SER A 2 -5.44 8.15 17.24
N ALA A 3 -5.79 6.92 16.91
CA ALA A 3 -6.14 5.86 17.85
C ALA A 3 -5.32 4.59 17.53
N PRO A 4 -4.63 3.98 18.50
CA PRO A 4 -3.91 2.75 18.27
C PRO A 4 -4.89 1.58 18.06
N PHE A 5 -4.49 0.60 17.27
CA PHE A 5 -5.19 -0.68 17.12
C PHE A 5 -4.19 -1.84 16.94
N THR A 6 -4.69 -3.07 17.09
CA THR A 6 -3.93 -4.29 16.76
C THR A 6 -4.76 -5.18 15.84
N ARG A 7 -4.13 -5.76 14.81
CA ARG A 7 -4.73 -6.68 13.84
C ARG A 7 -3.78 -7.84 13.56
N GLU A 8 -4.18 -9.08 13.84
CA GLU A 8 -3.30 -10.27 13.72
C GLU A 8 -1.91 -10.08 14.37
N GLY A 9 -1.86 -9.43 15.54
CA GLY A 9 -0.60 -9.12 16.24
C GLY A 9 0.18 -7.90 15.71
N GLN A 10 -0.27 -7.29 14.60
CA GLN A 10 0.35 -6.10 14.02
C GLN A 10 -0.21 -4.83 14.65
N HIS A 11 0.68 -3.97 15.16
CA HIS A 11 0.32 -2.68 15.74
C HIS A 11 0.17 -1.61 14.66
N GLY A 12 -0.88 -0.81 14.76
CA GLY A 12 -1.12 0.31 13.85
C GLY A 12 -1.84 1.48 14.51
N TRP A 13 -1.95 2.55 13.75
CA TRP A 13 -2.63 3.79 14.13
C TRP A 13 -3.72 4.10 13.12
N SER A 14 -4.97 4.18 13.60
CA SER A 14 -6.08 4.73 12.84
C SER A 14 -6.07 6.24 13.01
N HIS A 15 -6.19 6.99 11.93
CA HIS A 15 -6.32 8.44 11.97
C HIS A 15 -7.22 8.95 10.86
N ASP A 16 -7.91 10.05 11.18
CA ASP A 16 -8.82 10.71 10.28
C ASP A 16 -8.31 12.14 10.04
N GLU A 17 -7.92 12.41 8.80
CA GLU A 17 -7.43 13.71 8.34
C GLU A 17 -8.54 14.55 7.67
N GLY A 18 -9.79 14.08 7.67
CA GLY A 18 -10.93 14.77 7.07
C GLY A 18 -11.11 14.53 5.56
N HIS A 19 -10.35 13.61 4.96
CA HIS A 19 -10.51 13.29 3.54
C HIS A 19 -11.86 12.62 3.26
N PRO A 20 -12.60 13.04 2.21
CA PRO A 20 -13.85 12.41 1.81
C PRO A 20 -13.67 10.93 1.45
N ALA A 21 -12.53 10.57 0.84
CA ALA A 21 -12.25 9.21 0.40
C ALA A 21 -12.18 8.17 1.53
N GLY A 22 -11.87 8.56 2.78
CA GLY A 22 -11.58 7.54 3.79
C GLY A 22 -10.93 8.03 5.08
N THR A 23 -10.64 7.06 5.94
CA THR A 23 -9.71 7.18 7.07
C THR A 23 -8.45 6.35 6.78
N PHE A 24 -7.37 6.66 7.47
CA PHE A 24 -6.09 5.98 7.27
C PHE A 24 -5.79 5.05 8.42
N HIS A 25 -5.28 3.87 8.08
CA HIS A 25 -4.57 3.00 9.01
C HIS A 25 -3.10 2.97 8.62
N THR A 26 -2.23 3.34 9.56
CA THR A 26 -0.78 3.33 9.37
C THR A 26 -0.17 2.22 10.22
N TYR A 27 0.64 1.38 9.60
CA TYR A 27 1.56 0.47 10.26
C TYR A 27 2.97 1.02 10.05
N ASP A 28 3.67 1.42 11.11
CA ASP A 28 5.04 1.91 10.97
C ASP A 28 6.05 0.78 10.71
N ALA A 29 5.72 -0.44 11.12
CA ALA A 29 6.51 -1.65 10.93
C ALA A 29 5.60 -2.88 10.80
N LEU A 30 4.90 -3.01 9.68
CA LEU A 30 4.10 -4.20 9.35
C LEU A 30 5.04 -5.37 9.09
N ASP A 31 5.01 -6.37 9.97
CA ASP A 31 5.86 -7.56 9.96
C ASP A 31 5.01 -8.80 9.66
N VAL A 32 4.81 -9.06 8.37
CA VAL A 32 4.00 -10.19 7.86
C VAL A 32 4.86 -11.24 7.14
N SER A 33 6.19 -11.10 7.21
CA SER A 33 7.14 -11.93 6.48
C SER A 33 8.31 -12.38 7.34
N ALA A 34 8.65 -13.66 7.23
CA ALA A 34 9.95 -14.14 7.71
C ALA A 34 11.10 -13.84 6.72
N ARG A 35 10.78 -13.48 5.47
CA ARG A 35 11.75 -13.29 4.37
C ARG A 35 12.07 -11.83 4.09
N PHE A 36 11.13 -10.94 4.37
CA PHE A 36 11.26 -9.51 4.13
C PHE A 36 11.25 -8.75 5.45
N PRO A 37 12.09 -7.70 5.60
CA PRO A 37 12.02 -6.83 6.76
C PRO A 37 10.65 -6.17 6.86
N ALA A 38 10.23 -5.84 8.09
CA ALA A 38 9.01 -5.09 8.33
C ALA A 38 8.95 -3.80 7.48
N ARG A 39 7.75 -3.46 7.02
CA ARG A 39 7.52 -2.32 6.12
C ARG A 39 6.54 -1.32 6.71
N LYS A 40 6.80 -0.04 6.45
CA LYS A 40 5.78 0.98 6.67
C LYS A 40 4.68 0.83 5.60
N VAL A 41 3.44 0.76 6.04
CA VAL A 41 2.28 0.60 5.15
C VAL A 41 1.19 1.55 5.59
N HIS A 42 0.60 2.26 4.63
CA HIS A 42 -0.61 3.04 4.84
C HIS A 42 -1.77 2.39 4.08
N VAL A 43 -2.92 2.31 4.72
CA VAL A 43 -4.15 1.81 4.12
C VAL A 43 -5.20 2.91 4.23
N LEU A 44 -5.66 3.44 3.10
CA LEU A 44 -6.83 4.30 3.03
C LEU A 44 -8.07 3.40 2.94
N VAL A 45 -8.93 3.49 3.95
CA VAL A 45 -10.17 2.72 4.05
C VAL A 45 -11.35 3.63 3.71
N PRO A 46 -12.20 3.28 2.73
CA PRO A 46 -13.41 4.03 2.45
C PRO A 46 -14.30 4.25 3.67
N ARG A 47 -14.92 5.42 3.75
CA ARG A 47 -15.94 5.74 4.78
C ARG A 47 -17.26 5.04 4.53
N GLU A 48 -17.55 4.79 3.25
CA GLU A 48 -18.78 4.12 2.83
C GLU A 48 -18.81 2.68 3.37
N PRO A 49 -20.00 2.09 3.56
CA PRO A 49 -20.10 0.68 3.86
C PRO A 49 -19.56 -0.15 2.67
N PRO A 50 -18.87 -1.27 2.92
CA PRO A 50 -18.37 -2.11 1.84
C PRO A 50 -19.53 -2.71 1.05
N PRO A 51 -19.41 -2.81 -0.30
CA PRO A 51 -20.38 -3.53 -1.10
C PRO A 51 -20.32 -5.04 -0.78
N PRO A 52 -21.33 -5.83 -1.18
CA PRO A 52 -21.26 -7.28 -1.09
C PRO A 52 -20.01 -7.81 -1.81
N GLY A 53 -19.12 -8.45 -1.04
CA GLY A 53 -17.84 -8.97 -1.55
C GLY A 53 -16.64 -8.03 -1.39
N GLY A 54 -16.81 -6.84 -0.80
CA GLY A 54 -15.70 -5.93 -0.46
C GLY A 54 -15.35 -4.91 -1.55
N PHE A 55 -14.58 -3.90 -1.17
CA PHE A 55 -14.10 -2.84 -2.04
C PHE A 55 -13.04 -3.35 -3.03
N PRO A 56 -12.98 -2.79 -4.25
CA PRO A 56 -11.76 -2.87 -5.07
C PRO A 56 -10.54 -2.39 -4.28
N SER A 57 -9.36 -2.89 -4.64
CA SER A 57 -8.09 -2.49 -4.03
C SER A 57 -7.12 -1.94 -5.06
N LEU A 58 -6.37 -0.91 -4.65
CA LEU A 58 -5.27 -0.33 -5.43
C LEU A 58 -4.02 -0.30 -4.56
N THR A 59 -3.03 -1.11 -4.92
CA THR A 59 -1.71 -1.09 -4.28
C THR A 59 -0.79 -0.14 -5.02
N LEU A 60 -0.20 0.81 -4.29
CA LEU A 60 0.74 1.77 -4.82
C LEU A 60 2.10 1.59 -4.15
N HIS A 61 3.13 1.38 -4.97
CA HIS A 61 4.53 1.43 -4.55
C HIS A 61 4.94 2.86 -4.20
N ASP A 62 6.09 2.99 -3.53
CA ASP A 62 6.62 4.28 -3.06
C ASP A 62 5.64 5.00 -2.13
N GLY A 63 5.20 4.26 -1.10
CA GLY A 63 4.15 4.69 -0.17
C GLY A 63 4.42 6.01 0.55
N ASP A 64 5.67 6.47 0.60
CA ASP A 64 6.07 7.78 1.10
C ASP A 64 5.62 8.95 0.20
N THR A 65 5.17 8.66 -1.03
CA THR A 65 4.70 9.64 -2.02
C THR A 65 3.23 9.43 -2.43
N VAL A 66 2.52 8.47 -1.83
CA VAL A 66 1.16 8.11 -2.28
C VAL A 66 0.12 9.10 -1.78
N PHE A 67 0.11 9.38 -0.48
CA PHE A 67 -0.88 10.27 0.14
C PHE A 67 -0.33 11.66 0.43
N TRP A 68 0.95 11.74 0.80
CA TRP A 68 1.58 13.01 1.19
C TRP A 68 2.80 13.29 0.31
N PRO A 69 3.18 14.57 0.14
CA PRO A 69 4.43 14.93 -0.52
C PRO A 69 5.63 14.28 0.17
N GLY A 70 6.38 13.48 -0.59
CA GLY A 70 7.54 12.75 -0.09
C GLY A 70 8.62 12.52 -1.15
N GLY A 71 9.56 11.64 -0.84
CA GLY A 71 10.73 11.39 -1.67
C GLY A 71 11.63 12.62 -1.90
N ILE A 72 12.61 12.46 -2.79
CA ILE A 72 13.65 13.47 -3.07
C ILE A 72 13.04 14.76 -3.68
N ALA A 73 11.95 14.64 -4.43
CA ALA A 73 11.35 15.75 -5.17
C ALA A 73 10.07 16.32 -4.51
N ARG A 74 9.68 15.85 -3.31
CA ARG A 74 8.42 16.23 -2.65
C ARG A 74 7.19 16.07 -3.57
N LYS A 75 7.20 15.02 -4.39
CA LYS A 75 6.08 14.69 -5.28
C LYS A 75 5.05 13.88 -4.51
N THR A 76 3.82 13.91 -5.00
CA THR A 76 2.73 13.10 -4.46
C THR A 76 1.80 12.65 -5.59
N TRP A 77 1.23 11.46 -5.44
CA TRP A 77 0.08 11.01 -6.22
C TRP A 77 -1.21 11.69 -5.76
N ASP A 78 -1.22 12.21 -4.52
CA ASP A 78 -2.38 12.77 -3.85
C ASP A 78 -3.59 11.83 -3.90
N ALA A 79 -3.33 10.53 -3.69
CA ALA A 79 -4.28 9.46 -4.01
C ALA A 79 -5.61 9.60 -3.27
N ALA A 80 -5.61 10.15 -2.05
CA ALA A 80 -6.82 10.39 -1.28
C ALA A 80 -7.72 11.46 -1.92
N ASN A 81 -7.15 12.56 -2.40
CA ASN A 81 -7.90 13.61 -3.09
C ASN A 81 -8.29 13.16 -4.51
N VAL A 82 -7.40 12.48 -5.23
CA VAL A 82 -7.71 11.93 -6.55
C VAL A 82 -8.86 10.92 -6.49
N GLN A 83 -8.90 10.05 -5.48
CA GLN A 83 -10.02 9.13 -5.28
C GLN A 83 -11.32 9.87 -4.92
N SER A 84 -11.22 10.98 -4.18
CA SER A 84 -12.36 11.83 -3.86
C SER A 84 -12.84 12.65 -5.07
N ALA A 85 -11.99 12.83 -6.07
CA ALA A 85 -12.28 13.60 -7.26
C ALA A 85 -13.03 12.73 -8.30
N ALA A 86 -14.17 13.25 -8.77
CA ALA A 86 -14.92 12.78 -9.93
C ALA A 86 -15.34 11.29 -9.93
N GLY A 87 -16.30 10.93 -9.08
CA GLY A 87 -17.16 9.74 -9.28
C GLY A 87 -16.44 8.38 -9.31
N ALA A 88 -15.17 8.34 -8.91
CA ALA A 88 -14.44 7.10 -8.81
C ALA A 88 -15.09 6.22 -7.73
N PRO A 89 -15.36 4.94 -8.01
CA PRO A 89 -15.91 4.06 -6.99
C PRO A 89 -14.93 3.96 -5.82
N PRO A 90 -15.44 3.93 -4.56
CA PRO A 90 -14.61 3.79 -3.39
C PRO A 90 -13.76 2.53 -3.47
N ARG A 91 -12.49 2.66 -3.11
CA ARG A 91 -11.52 1.57 -3.12
C ARG A 91 -10.61 1.68 -1.90
N VAL A 92 -10.08 0.56 -1.47
CA VAL A 92 -9.01 0.54 -0.48
C VAL A 92 -7.69 0.84 -1.20
N VAL A 93 -6.96 1.87 -0.76
CA VAL A 93 -5.63 2.17 -1.32
C VAL A 93 -4.56 1.72 -0.33
N ILE A 94 -3.61 0.92 -0.82
CA ILE A 94 -2.56 0.30 -0.02
C ILE A 94 -1.23 0.89 -0.47
N ALA A 95 -0.66 1.77 0.32
CA ALA A 95 0.61 2.43 0.03
C ALA A 95 1.75 1.71 0.75
N VAL A 96 2.61 1.03 -0.01
CA VAL A 96 3.73 0.25 0.54
C VAL A 96 5.00 1.07 0.43
N HIS A 97 5.61 1.40 1.57
CA HIS A 97 6.89 2.12 1.56
C HIS A 97 7.99 1.22 1.00
N PRO A 98 8.94 1.80 0.27
CA PRO A 98 10.00 1.02 -0.36
C PRO A 98 11.01 0.52 0.67
N GLY A 99 11.61 -0.64 0.38
CA GLY A 99 12.86 -1.07 1.00
C GLY A 99 14.06 -0.59 0.19
N ASP A 100 14.78 -1.54 -0.42
CA ASP A 100 15.75 -1.24 -1.46
C ASP A 100 15.06 -1.26 -2.83
N ARG A 101 14.63 -0.08 -3.31
CA ARG A 101 13.92 0.07 -4.59
C ARG A 101 14.68 -0.52 -5.78
N ASN A 102 16.01 -0.37 -5.81
CA ASN A 102 16.80 -0.87 -6.94
C ASN A 102 16.73 -2.39 -6.97
N PHE A 103 16.89 -3.04 -5.81
CA PHE A 103 16.76 -4.48 -5.69
C PHE A 103 15.33 -4.96 -5.97
N GLU A 104 14.35 -4.37 -5.30
CA GLU A 104 12.95 -4.82 -5.27
C GLU A 104 12.23 -4.63 -6.60
N TYR A 105 12.53 -3.58 -7.38
CA TYR A 105 11.77 -3.25 -8.59
C TYR A 105 12.47 -3.65 -9.89
N THR A 106 13.68 -4.20 -9.80
CA THR A 106 14.50 -4.47 -10.98
C THR A 106 14.72 -5.96 -11.19
N HIS A 107 14.32 -6.47 -12.35
CA HIS A 107 14.52 -7.87 -12.73
C HIS A 107 15.88 -8.18 -13.38
N ALA A 108 16.57 -7.17 -13.90
CA ALA A 108 17.80 -7.34 -14.68
C ALA A 108 18.87 -6.32 -14.30
N ASP A 109 20.14 -6.65 -14.54
CA ASP A 109 21.25 -5.75 -14.28
C ASP A 109 21.27 -4.57 -15.26
N TRP A 110 20.61 -3.47 -14.90
CA TRP A 110 20.59 -2.25 -15.70
C TRP A 110 21.81 -1.34 -15.47
N ALA A 111 22.64 -1.65 -14.46
CA ALA A 111 23.72 -0.78 -14.00
C ALA A 111 25.09 -1.46 -13.97
N ALA A 112 25.23 -2.61 -14.64
CA ALA A 112 26.46 -3.41 -14.69
C ALA A 112 27.07 -3.65 -13.30
N GLY A 113 26.24 -4.11 -12.36
CA GLY A 113 26.62 -4.44 -10.98
C GLY A 113 26.82 -3.23 -10.06
N ARG A 114 26.62 -2.00 -10.54
CA ARG A 114 26.77 -0.78 -9.71
C ARG A 114 25.56 -0.49 -8.83
N ARG A 115 24.44 -1.17 -9.05
CA ARG A 115 23.20 -1.07 -8.28
C ARG A 115 22.71 -2.47 -7.96
N SER A 116 22.04 -2.63 -6.82
CA SER A 116 21.33 -3.86 -6.48
C SER A 116 20.19 -4.12 -7.47
N TRP A 117 19.94 -5.40 -7.79
CA TRP A 117 18.90 -5.85 -8.71
C TRP A 117 18.59 -7.33 -8.46
N GLY A 118 17.54 -7.85 -9.11
CA GLY A 118 17.18 -9.28 -9.10
C GLY A 118 16.16 -9.66 -8.04
N GLY A 119 15.67 -8.70 -7.24
CA GLY A 119 14.69 -8.93 -6.18
C GLY A 119 13.24 -8.96 -6.65
N LEU A 120 12.95 -8.61 -7.91
CA LEU A 120 11.57 -8.39 -8.37
C LEU A 120 10.63 -9.58 -8.14
N ALA A 121 11.06 -10.80 -8.47
CA ALA A 121 10.20 -11.98 -8.30
C ALA A 121 9.86 -12.21 -6.81
N ALA A 122 10.87 -12.20 -5.94
CA ALA A 122 10.66 -12.38 -4.50
C ALA A 122 9.81 -11.24 -3.90
N HIS A 123 10.02 -10.00 -4.37
CA HIS A 123 9.22 -8.86 -3.94
C HIS A 123 7.76 -8.98 -4.39
N ALA A 124 7.51 -9.47 -5.61
CA ALA A 124 6.16 -9.70 -6.13
C ALA A 124 5.43 -10.77 -5.31
N ASP A 125 6.09 -11.89 -4.98
CA ASP A 125 5.53 -12.94 -4.11
C ASP A 125 5.20 -12.39 -2.72
N TYR A 126 6.12 -11.64 -2.12
CA TYR A 126 5.90 -10.99 -0.82
C TYR A 126 4.71 -10.03 -0.85
N LEU A 127 4.60 -9.21 -1.89
CA LEU A 127 3.49 -8.28 -2.03
C LEU A 127 2.16 -9.03 -2.18
N ALA A 128 2.11 -10.03 -3.06
CA ALA A 128 0.90 -10.75 -3.40
C ALA A 128 0.40 -11.66 -2.25
N ASP A 129 1.30 -12.45 -1.66
CA ASP A 129 0.91 -13.47 -0.71
C ASP A 129 0.84 -12.93 0.72
N GLU A 130 1.76 -12.03 1.07
CA GLU A 130 1.99 -11.66 2.47
C GLU A 130 1.32 -10.32 2.80
N ILE A 131 1.67 -9.25 2.07
CA ILE A 131 1.04 -7.93 2.28
C ILE A 131 -0.44 -7.94 1.88
N LEU A 132 -0.74 -8.33 0.63
CA LEU A 132 -2.13 -8.37 0.17
C LEU A 132 -2.93 -9.46 0.87
N GLY A 133 -2.29 -10.57 1.25
CA GLY A 133 -2.89 -11.58 2.12
C GLY A 133 -3.33 -11.00 3.46
N PHE A 134 -2.45 -10.28 4.16
CA PHE A 134 -2.78 -9.59 5.41
C PHE A 134 -3.92 -8.57 5.21
N VAL A 135 -3.87 -7.77 4.14
CA VAL A 135 -4.94 -6.79 3.87
C VAL A 135 -6.27 -7.50 3.62
N SER A 136 -6.30 -8.59 2.84
CA SER A 136 -7.53 -9.32 2.51
C SER A 136 -8.25 -9.92 3.72
N ARG A 137 -7.50 -10.32 4.75
CA ARG A 137 -8.07 -10.87 6.00
C ARG A 137 -8.56 -9.79 6.97
N ASN A 138 -8.00 -8.60 6.89
CA ASN A 138 -8.22 -7.54 7.87
C ASN A 138 -9.08 -6.38 7.36
N TYR A 139 -9.19 -6.21 6.05
CA TYR A 139 -9.92 -5.10 5.44
C TYR A 139 -11.03 -5.64 4.54
N PRO A 140 -12.13 -4.89 4.37
CA PRO A 140 -13.24 -5.34 3.54
C PRO A 140 -12.91 -5.13 2.05
N VAL A 141 -11.91 -5.85 1.54
CA VAL A 141 -11.48 -5.82 0.13
C VAL A 141 -12.00 -7.03 -0.63
N SER A 142 -12.26 -6.85 -1.92
CA SER A 142 -12.59 -7.94 -2.84
C SER A 142 -11.36 -8.81 -3.09
N THR A 143 -11.58 -10.11 -3.12
CA THR A 143 -10.55 -11.12 -3.45
C THR A 143 -10.55 -11.50 -4.93
N ARG A 144 -11.41 -10.89 -5.75
CA ARG A 144 -11.45 -11.14 -7.19
C ARG A 144 -10.31 -10.39 -7.87
N ALA A 145 -9.52 -11.08 -8.67
CA ALA A 145 -8.39 -10.48 -9.40
C ALA A 145 -8.78 -9.24 -10.23
N ARG A 146 -9.98 -9.21 -10.84
CA ARG A 146 -10.47 -8.05 -11.61
C ARG A 146 -10.73 -6.78 -10.79
N ASP A 147 -10.85 -6.91 -9.48
CA ASP A 147 -11.10 -5.81 -8.53
C ASP A 147 -9.79 -5.35 -7.87
N THR A 148 -8.64 -5.88 -8.28
CA THR A 148 -7.32 -5.57 -7.72
C THR A 148 -6.44 -4.93 -8.79
N ALA A 149 -5.78 -3.82 -8.42
CA ALA A 149 -4.78 -3.16 -9.26
C ALA A 149 -3.49 -2.91 -8.46
N VAL A 150 -2.36 -2.92 -9.16
CA VAL A 150 -1.04 -2.56 -8.63
C VAL A 150 -0.43 -1.52 -9.56
N ALA A 151 0.14 -0.44 -9.02
CA ALA A 151 0.84 0.57 -9.79
C ALA A 151 2.03 1.17 -9.03
N GLY A 152 2.91 1.82 -9.78
CA GLY A 152 4.07 2.57 -9.27
C GLY A 152 4.48 3.63 -10.28
N ALA A 153 5.24 4.62 -9.85
CA ALA A 153 5.80 5.66 -10.72
C ALA A 153 7.26 5.92 -10.35
N SER A 154 8.02 6.38 -11.35
CA SER A 154 9.44 6.73 -11.21
C SER A 154 9.69 8.21 -11.43
#